data_AF-A0A377DFC2-F1
#
_entry.id   AF-A0A377DFC2-F1
#
_cell.length_a   1.000
_cell.length_b   1.000
_cell.length_c   1.000
_cell.angle_alpha   90.00
_cell.angle_beta   90.00
_cell.angle_gamma   90.00
#
_symmetry.space_group_name_H-M   'P 1'
#
loop_
_entity.id
_entity.type
_entity.pdbx_description
1 polymer ?
#
loop_
_entity_poly.entity_id
_entity_poly.type
_entity_poly.pdbx_seq_one_letter_code
_entity_poly.pdbx_strand_id
1 'polypeptide(L)' 'MLVGGWFLGGRARARSKNVPFESGIDSVGSARLRLSAKFYLVAMFFVIFDVEALYLFAWSTSIAKAAG' A
#
# COMPACT_ATOMS: atom_id res chain seq x y z
N MET A 1 -10.05 1.42 20.72
CA MET A 1 -9.30 0.14 20.70
C MET A 1 -7.81 0.30 21.00
N LEU A 2 -7.11 1.28 20.42
CA LEU A 2 -5.67 1.49 20.68
C LEU A 2 -5.34 1.84 22.14
N VAL A 3 -6.14 2.69 22.79
CA VAL A 3 -5.93 3.09 24.20
C VAL A 3 -6.09 1.91 25.17
N GLY A 4 -7.15 1.11 24.98
CA GLY A 4 -7.39 -0.09 25.81
C GLY A 4 -6.28 -1.13 25.68
N GLY A 5 -5.79 -1.39 24.46
CA GLY A 5 -4.68 -2.31 24.21
C GLY A 5 -3.34 -1.83 24.78
N TRP A 6 -3.11 -0.51 24.82
CA TRP A 6 -1.92 0.08 25.44
C TRP A 6 -1.95 -0.04 26.97
N PHE A 7 -3.13 0.08 27.58
CA PHE A 7 -3.30 0.07 29.03
C PHE A 7 -3.33 -1.35 29.62
N LEU A 8 -3.96 -2.29 28.91
CA LEU A 8 -4.07 -3.69 29.33
C LEU A 8 -2.95 -4.59 28.75
N GLY A 9 -2.18 -4.09 27.78
CA GLY A 9 -1.11 -4.84 27.11
C GLY A 9 0.18 -4.91 27.94
N GLY A 10 0.69 -6.13 28.14
CA GLY A 10 1.94 -6.37 28.87
C GLY A 10 3.17 -5.75 28.20
N ARG A 11 3.86 -4.85 28.90
CA ARG A 11 5.11 -4.23 28.44
C ARG A 11 6.33 -5.02 28.94
N ALA A 12 6.84 -5.92 28.12
CA ALA A 12 8.20 -6.43 28.29
C ALA A 12 9.20 -5.56 27.49
N ARG A 13 10.42 -5.34 27.98
CA ARG A 13 11.51 -4.68 27.23
C ARG A 13 12.62 -5.72 27.03
N ALA A 14 12.55 -6.44 25.92
CA ALA A 14 13.59 -7.39 25.53
C ALA A 14 14.21 -6.91 24.22
N ARG A 15 15.55 -6.98 24.11
CA ARG A 15 16.29 -6.54 22.92
C ARG A 15 15.81 -7.23 21.64
N SER A 16 15.45 -8.51 21.76
CA SER A 16 14.89 -9.33 20.67
C SER A 16 13.53 -8.86 20.14
N LYS A 17 12.80 -8.00 20.86
CA LYS A 17 11.53 -7.45 20.36
C LYS A 17 11.71 -6.25 19.44
N ASN A 18 12.93 -5.70 19.35
CA ASN A 18 13.25 -4.55 18.51
C ASN A 18 14.13 -4.94 17.32
N VAL A 19 14.30 -6.24 17.05
CA VAL A 19 15.02 -6.73 15.88
C VAL A 19 14.02 -7.31 14.88
N PRO A 20 14.23 -7.11 13.56
CA PRO A 20 13.43 -7.77 12.53
C PRO A 20 13.49 -9.30 12.67
N PHE A 21 12.38 -9.95 12.36
CA PHE A 21 12.34 -11.40 12.30
C PHE A 21 13.01 -11.90 11.02
N GLU A 22 13.96 -12.82 11.16
CA GLU A 22 14.77 -13.34 10.06
C GLU A 22 14.84 -14.89 10.11
N SER A 23 13.78 -15.55 10.61
CA SER A 23 13.66 -17.01 10.70
C SER A 23 14.84 -17.73 11.40
N GLY A 24 15.52 -17.04 12.31
CA GLY A 24 16.69 -17.58 13.05
C GLY A 24 18.05 -17.33 12.38
N ILE A 25 18.09 -16.53 11.32
CA ILE A 25 19.31 -16.12 10.61
C ILE A 25 19.62 -14.65 10.98
N ASP A 26 20.89 -14.25 10.93
CA ASP A 26 21.24 -12.83 11.05
C ASP A 26 21.00 -12.11 9.72
N SER A 27 20.42 -10.91 9.75
CA SER A 27 20.20 -10.12 8.53
C SER A 27 21.55 -9.78 7.88
N VAL A 28 21.78 -10.32 6.68
CA VAL A 28 23.03 -10.16 5.92
C VAL A 28 22.76 -9.47 4.58
N GLY A 29 23.66 -8.57 4.18
CA GLY A 29 23.61 -7.88 2.90
C GLY A 29 22.76 -6.59 2.89
N SER A 30 22.29 -6.21 1.70
CA SER A 30 21.54 -4.97 1.48
C SER A 30 20.03 -5.23 1.46
N ALA A 31 19.26 -4.40 2.16
CA ALA A 31 17.79 -4.45 2.14
C ALA A 31 17.17 -3.91 0.82
N ARG A 32 18.00 -3.60 -0.20
CA ARG A 32 17.51 -3.13 -1.50
C ARG A 32 17.15 -4.30 -2.39
N LEU A 33 15.86 -4.45 -2.66
CA LEU A 33 15.35 -5.38 -3.65
C LEU A 33 15.41 -4.77 -5.05
N ARG A 34 15.84 -5.57 -6.05
CA ARG A 34 15.68 -5.22 -7.47
C ARG A 34 14.25 -5.53 -7.87
N LEU A 35 13.40 -4.50 -7.87
CA LEU A 35 12.03 -4.63 -8.37
C LEU A 35 12.05 -4.71 -9.90
N SER A 36 11.26 -5.63 -10.45
CA SER A 36 11.07 -5.74 -11.90
C SER A 36 10.34 -4.49 -12.43
N ALA A 37 10.69 -4.05 -13.64
CA ALA A 37 9.97 -2.98 -14.35
C ALA A 37 8.46 -3.25 -14.50
N LYS A 38 8.04 -4.53 -14.41
CA LYS A 38 6.62 -4.93 -14.43
C LYS A 38 5.78 -4.21 -13.36
N PHE A 39 6.31 -4.01 -12.15
CA PHE A 39 5.58 -3.31 -11.09
C PHE A 39 5.35 -1.83 -11.44
N TYR A 40 6.35 -1.19 -12.05
CA TYR A 40 6.22 0.19 -12.52
C TYR A 40 5.19 0.31 -13.64
N LEU A 41 5.22 -0.60 -14.62
CA LEU A 41 4.27 -0.57 -15.73
C LEU A 41 2.83 -0.72 -15.24
N VAL A 42 2.56 -1.63 -14.31
CA VAL A 42 1.21 -1.77 -13.71
C VAL A 42 0.79 -0.49 -12.99
N ALA A 43 1.67 0.14 -12.21
CA ALA A 43 1.38 1.40 -11.54
C ALA A 43 1.12 2.55 -12.52
N MET A 44 1.91 2.63 -13.60
CA MET A 44 1.74 3.65 -14.64
C MET A 44 0.41 3.48 -15.39
N PHE A 45 0.06 2.25 -15.76
CA PHE A 45 -1.24 1.96 -16.38
C PHE A 45 -2.41 2.26 -15.44
N PHE A 46 -2.28 1.98 -14.14
CA PHE A 46 -3.30 2.32 -13.16
C PHE A 46 -3.59 3.83 -13.14
N VAL A 47 -2.54 4.67 -13.12
CA VAL A 47 -2.70 6.14 -13.14
C VAL A 47 -3.34 6.63 -14.44
N ILE A 48 -2.92 6.10 -15.59
CA ILE A 48 -3.51 6.48 -16.89
C ILE A 48 -4.99 6.10 -16.92
N PHE A 49 -5.32 4.86 -16.56
CA PHE A 49 -6.69 4.36 -16.58
C PHE A 49 -7.60 5.12 -15.60
N ASP A 50 -7.11 5.50 -14.42
CA ASP A 50 -7.88 6.29 -13.45
C ASP A 50 -8.26 7.67 -14.01
N VAL A 51 -7.32 8.33 -14.69
CA VAL A 51 -7.58 9.61 -15.36
C VAL A 51 -8.56 9.44 -16.54
N GLU A 52 -8.42 8.38 -17.33
CA GLU A 52 -9.35 8.08 -18.43
C GLU A 52 -10.77 7.81 -17.91
N ALA A 53 -10.89 7.06 -16.80
CA ALA A 53 -12.17 6.79 -16.15
C ALA A 53 -12.86 8.08 -15.69
N LEU A 54 -12.11 9.05 -15.16
CA LEU A 54 -12.64 10.38 -14.81
C LEU A 54 -13.26 11.09 -16.03
N TYR A 55 -12.58 11.07 -17.18
CA TYR A 55 -13.10 11.68 -18.41
C TYR A 55 -14.34 10.96 -18.94
N LEU A 56 -14.34 9.63 -18.93
CA LEU A 56 -15.50 8.82 -19.31
C LEU A 56 -16.69 9.09 -18.39
N PHE A 57 -16.46 9.23 -17.09
CA PHE A 57 -17.49 9.59 -16.12
C PHE A 57 -18.07 10.98 -16.41
N ALA A 58 -17.22 11.99 -16.61
CA ALA A 58 -17.68 13.34 -16.96
C ALA A 58 -18.54 13.33 -18.22
N TRP A 59 -18.13 12.61 -19.26
CA TRP A 59 -18.92 12.43 -20.48
C TRP A 59 -20.25 11.73 -20.21
N SER A 60 -20.26 10.66 -19.42
CA SER A 60 -21.48 9.93 -19.03
C SER A 60 -22.51 10.86 -18.36
N THR A 61 -22.08 11.76 -17.48
CA THR A 61 -22.99 12.72 -16.83
C THR A 61 -23.65 13.68 -17.81
N SER A 62 -22.94 14.08 -18.87
CA SER A 62 -23.49 14.99 -19.90
C SER A 62 -24.61 14.32 -20.71
N ILE A 63 -24.44 13.04 -21.05
CA ILE A 63 -25.47 12.25 -21.76
C ILE A 63 -26.67 12.01 -20.86
N ALA A 64 -26.45 11.61 -19.61
CA ALA A 64 -27.53 11.38 -18.66
C ALA A 64 -28.42 12.63 -18.47
N LYS A 65 -27.81 13.83 -18.49
CA LYS A 65 -28.53 15.09 -18.41
C LYS A 65 -29.27 15.48 -19.69
N ALA A 66 -28.76 15.09 -20.86
CA ALA A 66 -29.40 15.39 -22.15
C ALA A 66 -30.57 14.44 -22.47
N ALA A 67 -30.62 13.27 -21.83
CA ALA A 67 -31.64 12.25 -22.05
C ALA A 67 -32.84 12.33 -21.09
N GLY A 68 -32.82 13.23 -20.10
CA GLY A 68 -33.94 13.54 -19.20
C GLY A 68 -34.50 14.92 -19.48
#